data_AF-A0A8S4RG19-F1
#
_entry.id   AF-A0A8S4RG19-F1
#
_cell.length_a   1.000
_cell.length_b   1.000
_cell.length_c   1.000
_cell.angle_alpha   90.00
_cell.angle_beta   90.00
_cell.angle_gamma   90.00
#
_symmetry.space_group_name_H-M   'P 1'
#
loop_
_entity.id
_entity.type
_entity.pdbx_description
1 polymer ?
#
loop_
_entity_poly.entity_id
_entity_poly.type
_entity_poly.pdbx_seq_one_letter_code
_entity_poly.pdbx_strand_id
1 'polypeptide(L)' 'MQLKWRWAGHIQRCQDSRWTKIVTNWHPMDWKRRPGRPLKRWEDDFAKVAGKTWSTLARDRCKWKNMEEAFTAAGGPYVN' A
#
# COMPACT_ATOMS: atom_id res chain seq x y z
N MET A 1 4.93 -11.37 -3.54
CA MET A 1 4.24 -10.56 -2.51
C MET A 1 5.19 -9.69 -1.71
N GLN A 2 6.27 -10.25 -1.16
CA GLN A 2 7.31 -9.49 -0.43
C GLN A 2 7.82 -8.23 -1.13
N LEU A 3 8.10 -8.28 -2.45
CA LEU A 3 8.58 -7.10 -3.19
C LEU A 3 7.58 -5.93 -3.16
N LYS A 4 6.28 -6.21 -3.33
CA LYS A 4 5.21 -5.18 -3.27
C LYS A 4 5.17 -4.53 -1.89
N TRP A 5 5.27 -5.33 -0.82
CA TRP A 5 5.32 -4.85 0.55
C TRP A 5 6.56 -4.00 0.82
N ARG A 6 7.75 -4.51 0.48
CA ARG A 6 9.03 -3.79 0.65
C ARG A 6 9.06 -2.48 -0.13
N TRP A 7 8.55 -2.49 -1.36
CA TRP A 7 8.46 -1.30 -2.21
C TRP A 7 7.57 -0.23 -1.58
N ALA A 8 6.36 -0.59 -1.11
CA ALA A 8 5.46 0.36 -0.43
C ALA A 8 6.14 0.98 0.80
N GLY A 9 6.81 0.17 1.62
CA GLY A 9 7.61 0.66 2.74
C GLY A 9 8.75 1.60 2.30
N HIS A 10 9.45 1.26 1.24
CA HIS A 10 10.53 2.09 0.70
C HIS A 10 10.01 3.47 0.26
N ILE A 11 8.92 3.51 -0.51
CA ILE A 11 8.30 4.75 -0.97
C ILE A 11 7.86 5.65 0.19
N GLN A 12 7.25 5.10 1.24
CA GLN A 12 6.83 5.92 2.38
C GLN A 12 8.00 6.53 3.17
N ARG A 13 9.16 5.86 3.17
CA ARG A 13 10.38 6.33 3.83
C ARG A 13 11.23 7.27 2.97
N CYS A 14 11.00 7.36 1.67
CA CYS A 14 11.63 8.40 0.83
C CYS A 14 11.26 9.77 1.39
N GLN A 15 12.26 10.58 1.75
CA GLN A 15 12.04 11.91 2.34
C GLN A 15 11.78 12.98 1.28
N ASP A 16 12.32 12.77 0.07
CA ASP A 16 12.16 13.69 -1.05
C ASP A 16 10.70 13.77 -1.52
N SER A 17 10.30 14.94 -2.02
CA SER A 17 9.05 15.20 -2.74
C SER A 17 9.01 14.52 -4.12
N ARG A 18 9.50 13.28 -4.23
CA ARG A 18 9.49 12.50 -5.46
C ARG A 18 8.06 12.27 -5.91
N TRP A 19 7.83 12.47 -7.20
CA TRP A 19 6.58 12.16 -7.88
C TRP A 19 6.03 10.77 -7.52
N THR A 20 6.90 9.77 -7.38
CA THR A 20 6.48 8.41 -6.98
C THR A 20 5.72 8.40 -5.66
N LYS A 21 6.20 9.11 -4.62
CA LYS A 21 5.53 9.16 -3.31
C LYS A 21 4.24 9.97 -3.37
N ILE A 22 4.24 11.09 -4.10
CA ILE A 22 3.07 11.95 -4.29
C ILE A 22 1.95 11.15 -4.98
N VAL A 23 2.25 10.53 -6.12
CA VAL A 23 1.28 9.73 -6.90
C VAL A 23 0.81 8.51 -6.11
N THR A 24 1.69 7.87 -5.34
CA THR A 24 1.34 6.71 -4.52
C THR A 24 0.35 7.05 -3.40
N ASN A 25 0.51 8.22 -2.78
CA ASN A 25 -0.35 8.70 -1.70
C ASN A 25 -1.55 9.52 -2.20
N TRP A 26 -1.69 9.70 -3.52
CA TRP A 26 -2.69 10.56 -4.08
C TRP A 26 -4.09 9.94 -3.98
N HIS A 27 -4.98 10.61 -3.25
CA HIS A 27 -6.38 10.22 -3.09
C HIS A 27 -7.28 11.38 -3.50
N PRO A 28 -7.93 11.34 -4.69
CA PRO A 28 -8.83 12.40 -5.11
C PRO A 28 -10.14 12.31 -4.31
N MET A 29 -10.45 13.37 -3.54
CA MET A 29 -11.57 13.42 -2.61
C MET A 29 -12.94 13.56 -3.33
N ASP A 30 -12.99 14.35 -4.40
CA ASP A 30 -14.23 14.69 -5.11
C ASP A 30 -14.43 13.92 -6.42
N TRP A 31 -13.60 12.91 -6.69
CA TRP A 31 -13.64 12.17 -7.95
C TRP A 31 -14.61 10.99 -7.90
N LYS A 32 -15.73 11.11 -8.64
CA LYS A 32 -16.63 9.99 -8.89
C LYS A 32 -15.98 8.99 -9.85
N ARG A 33 -15.86 7.74 -9.42
CA ARG A 33 -15.31 6.65 -10.25
C ARG A 33 -16.29 6.35 -11.40
N ARG A 34 -15.75 6.19 -12.61
CA ARG A 34 -16.56 5.73 -13.75
C ARG A 34 -17.02 4.27 -13.53
N PRO A 35 -18.23 3.91 -13.99
CA PRO A 35 -18.71 2.53 -13.97
C PRO A 35 -17.73 1.58 -14.67
N GLY A 36 -17.62 0.34 -14.18
CA GLY A 36 -16.85 -0.74 -14.82
C GLY A 36 -15.38 -0.89 -14.39
N ARG A 37 -14.81 0.04 -13.61
CA ARG A 37 -13.47 -0.14 -13.04
C ARG A 37 -13.54 -0.98 -11.76
N PRO A 38 -12.62 -1.95 -11.53
CA PRO A 38 -12.58 -2.70 -10.27
C PRO A 38 -12.57 -1.78 -9.04
N LEU A 39 -13.38 -2.16 -8.05
CA LEU A 39 -13.50 -1.41 -6.79
C LEU A 39 -12.18 -1.44 -6.02
N LYS A 40 -11.49 -2.59 -6.05
CA LYS A 40 -10.24 -2.83 -5.33
C LYS A 40 -9.12 -1.92 -5.83
N ARG A 41 -8.52 -1.16 -4.92
CA ARG A 41 -7.31 -0.35 -5.14
C ARG A 41 -6.06 -1.17 -4.81
N TRP A 42 -4.94 -0.74 -5.37
CA TRP A 42 -3.61 -1.29 -5.04
C TRP A 42 -3.32 -1.24 -3.53
N GLU A 43 -3.75 -0.18 -2.85
CA GLU A 43 -3.52 0.05 -1.43
C GLU A 43 -4.35 -0.85 -0.51
N ASP A 44 -5.47 -1.39 -1.01
CA ASP A 44 -6.37 -2.23 -0.22
C ASP A 44 -5.69 -3.51 0.25
N ASP A 45 -4.69 -3.99 -0.50
CA ASP A 45 -3.88 -5.12 -0.07
C ASP A 45 -3.06 -4.80 1.18
N PHE A 46 -2.55 -3.58 1.33
CA PHE A 46 -1.87 -3.16 2.56
C PHE A 46 -2.87 -2.88 3.67
N ALA A 47 -4.00 -2.26 3.35
CA ALA A 47 -5.04 -1.97 4.33
C ALA A 47 -5.62 -3.23 4.96
N LYS A 48 -5.66 -4.35 4.23
CA LYS A 48 -6.05 -5.68 4.76
C LYS A 48 -5.16 -6.15 5.91
N VAL A 49 -3.87 -5.76 5.92
CA VAL A 49 -2.86 -6.23 6.90
C VAL A 49 -2.53 -5.17 7.94
N ALA A 50 -2.30 -3.93 7.50
CA ALA A 50 -1.84 -2.81 8.33
C ALA A 50 -2.93 -1.76 8.59
N GLY A 51 -4.16 -1.96 8.09
CA GLY A 51 -5.27 -1.03 8.29
C GLY A 51 -5.17 0.26 7.48
N LYS A 52 -6.09 1.20 7.75
CA LYS A 52 -6.20 2.48 7.01
C LYS A 52 -4.97 3.38 7.19
N THR A 53 -4.22 3.21 8.28
CA THR A 53 -3.01 3.98 8.61
C THR A 53 -1.72 3.30 8.12
N TRP A 54 -1.82 2.38 7.15
CA TRP A 54 -0.68 1.63 6.62
C TRP A 54 0.48 2.52 6.18
N SER A 55 0.22 3.71 5.61
CA SER A 55 1.25 4.62 5.10
C SER A 55 2.13 5.18 6.24
N THR A 56 1.52 5.47 7.39
CA THR A 56 2.22 5.86 8.62
C THR A 56 3.03 4.70 9.19
N LEU A 57 2.42 3.50 9.26
CA LEU A 57 3.11 2.30 9.75
C LEU A 57 4.29 1.90 8.86
N ALA A 58 4.17 2.08 7.55
CA ALA A 58 5.22 1.81 6.57
C ALA A 58 6.46 2.71 6.74
N ARG A 59 6.34 3.87 7.40
CA ARG A 59 7.50 4.71 7.75
C ARG A 59 8.38 4.05 8.80
N ASP A 60 7.78 3.31 9.73
CA ASP A 60 8.51 2.53 10.72
C ASP A 60 9.00 1.23 10.07
N ARG A 61 10.31 1.19 9.79
CA ARG A 61 10.93 0.05 9.10
C ARG A 61 10.75 -1.26 9.87
N CYS A 62 10.82 -1.23 11.19
CA CYS A 62 10.72 -2.43 12.03
C CYS A 62 9.30 -2.97 12.05
N LYS A 63 8.31 -2.10 12.33
CA LYS A 63 6.89 -2.50 12.31
C LYS A 63 6.47 -3.02 10.94
N TRP A 64 6.91 -2.34 9.88
CA TRP A 64 6.60 -2.76 8.51
C TRP A 64 7.21 -4.13 8.19
N LYS A 65 8.47 -4.38 8.56
CA LYS A 65 9.13 -5.67 8.33
C LYS A 65 8.41 -6.82 9.06
N ASN A 66 7.99 -6.59 10.30
CA ASN A 66 7.32 -7.62 11.12
C ASN A 66 5.96 -8.06 10.56
N MET A 67 5.32 -7.22 9.73
CA MET A 67 4.04 -7.53 9.08
C MET A 67 4.19 -8.18 7.69
N GLU A 68 5.42 -8.33 7.18
CA GLU A 68 5.68 -8.87 5.84
C GLU A 68 5.23 -10.33 5.68
N GLU A 69 5.39 -11.13 6.73
CA GLU A 69 4.93 -12.53 6.76
C GLU A 69 3.41 -12.61 6.65
N ALA A 70 2.69 -11.82 7.44
CA ALA A 70 1.23 -11.74 7.39
C ALA A 70 0.73 -11.32 5.99
N PHE A 71 1.41 -10.37 5.35
CA PHE A 71 1.09 -9.96 3.97
C PHE A 71 1.35 -11.06 2.94
N THR A 72 2.40 -11.85 3.13
CA THR A 72 2.73 -12.95 2.21
C THR A 72 1.77 -14.12 2.38
N ALA A 73 1.37 -14.43 3.62
CA ALA A 73 0.42 -15.48 3.96
C ALA A 73 -1.02 -15.14 3.55
N ALA A 74 -1.41 -13.86 3.58
CA ALA A 74 -2.77 -13.42 3.23
C ALA A 74 -3.14 -13.62 1.75
N GLY A 75 -2.18 -14.04 0.90
CA GLY A 75 -2.34 -14.19 -0.53
C GLY A 75 -2.57 -12.84 -1.20
N GLY A 76 -1.60 -12.34 -1.96
CA GLY A 76 -1.86 -11.12 -2.73
C GLY A 76 -2.93 -11.33 -3.79
N PRO A 77 -3.31 -10.28 -4.54
CA PRO A 77 -4.55 -10.21 -5.32
C PRO A 77 -4.71 -11.23 -6.48
N TYR A 78 -3.79 -12.19 -6.64
CA TYR A 78 -3.70 -13.15 -7.73
C TYR A 78 -3.42 -14.58 -7.25
N VAL A 79 -3.98 -15.00 -6.12
CA VAL A 79 -4.09 -16.42 -5.76
C VAL A 79 -5.56 -16.80 -5.91
N ASN A 80 -5.83 -17.71 -6.86
CA ASN A 80 -7.06 -18.50 -6.91
C ASN A 80 -7.01 -19.56 -5.80
#